data_AF-A0A428XHT3-F1
#
_entry.id   AF-A0A428XHT3-F1
#
_cell.length_a   1.000
_cell.length_b   1.000
_cell.length_c   1.000
_cell.angle_alpha   90.00
_cell.angle_beta   90.00
_cell.angle_gamma   90.00
#
_symmetry.space_group_name_H-M   'P 1'
#
loop_
_entity.id
_entity.type
_entity.pdbx_description
1 polymer ?
#
loop_
_entity_poly.entity_id
_entity_poly.type
_entity_poly.pdbx_seq_one_letter_code
_entity_poly.pdbx_strand_id
1 'polypeptide(L)'
;MVDVIVVGGGIIGLTAALRLRERGAEVTVWTPQDPVRTVSAVAAAAWYPTRIGFDERVLAWAAVTYDQFRRDAFDAVPGVLVRETRNLERSGATGEPWWAPAARGVRYLPIDPPWTREVRFQAPLVEMGEYLPWLRERLLAAGVRVVRRRLDRLEEALVEAPVVVNATGLAAGALCGDPDVLPARGQIVLVANTGIYTSVRDEGDPGTYVHPRTRDVVLGGTWQEGDWNTVPDPATRDAILERCRALVPELAGAPVIGEKVGLRPVRRGGPRVEAEKWPGGTVVHAYGHGGAGVTLCWGCADEVATLAL
;
A
#
# COMPACT_ATOMS: atom_id res chain seq x y z
N MET A 1 -19.18 2.04 -25.32
CA MET A 1 -18.14 1.02 -25.56
C MET A 1 -17.12 1.19 -24.43
N VAL A 2 -16.53 0.13 -23.90
CA VAL A 2 -15.54 0.25 -22.81
C VAL A 2 -14.17 0.43 -23.44
N ASP A 3 -13.44 1.48 -23.04
CA ASP A 3 -12.10 1.73 -23.54
C ASP A 3 -11.07 0.88 -22.77
N VAL A 4 -11.25 0.81 -21.44
CA VAL A 4 -10.30 0.15 -20.54
C VAL A 4 -11.02 -0.71 -19.49
N ILE A 5 -10.58 -1.96 -19.34
CA ILE A 5 -10.93 -2.80 -18.18
C ILE A 5 -9.77 -2.85 -17.21
N VAL A 6 -10.01 -2.44 -15.96
CA VAL A 6 -9.04 -2.61 -14.86
C VAL A 6 -9.37 -3.86 -14.08
N VAL A 7 -8.44 -4.82 -14.03
CA VAL A 7 -8.60 -6.07 -13.28
C VAL A 7 -7.91 -5.92 -11.93
N GLY A 8 -8.72 -5.83 -10.86
CA GLY A 8 -8.25 -5.68 -9.48
C GLY A 8 -8.96 -4.56 -8.74
N GLY A 9 -9.59 -4.89 -7.61
CA GLY A 9 -10.30 -3.94 -6.74
C GLY A 9 -9.50 -3.48 -5.52
N GLY A 10 -8.18 -3.70 -5.52
CA GLY A 10 -7.28 -3.17 -4.49
C GLY A 10 -6.86 -1.73 -4.79
N ILE A 11 -6.05 -1.14 -3.90
CA ILE A 11 -5.68 0.29 -4.00
C ILE A 11 -5.11 0.67 -5.37
N ILE A 12 -4.22 -0.14 -5.94
CA ILE A 12 -3.59 0.11 -7.25
C ILE A 12 -4.63 0.15 -8.38
N GLY A 13 -5.56 -0.82 -8.40
CA GLY A 13 -6.58 -0.88 -9.44
C GLY A 13 -7.60 0.26 -9.31
N LEU A 14 -8.00 0.61 -8.09
CA LEU A 14 -8.95 1.70 -7.87
C LEU A 14 -8.36 3.07 -8.22
N THR A 15 -7.11 3.35 -7.83
CA THR A 15 -6.45 4.63 -8.18
C THR A 15 -6.20 4.71 -9.70
N ALA A 16 -5.75 3.61 -10.33
CA ALA A 16 -5.58 3.56 -11.79
C ALA A 16 -6.90 3.81 -12.53
N ALA A 17 -7.98 3.14 -12.12
CA ALA A 17 -9.30 3.31 -12.74
C ALA A 17 -9.80 4.75 -12.64
N LEU A 18 -9.59 5.41 -11.49
CA LEU A 18 -9.97 6.82 -11.35
C LEU A 18 -9.12 7.72 -12.25
N ARG A 19 -7.80 7.53 -12.31
CA ARG A 19 -6.93 8.34 -13.17
C ARG A 19 -7.25 8.19 -14.65
N LEU A 20 -7.53 6.97 -15.09
CA LEU A 20 -8.01 6.71 -16.46
C LEU A 20 -9.31 7.46 -16.74
N ARG A 21 -10.26 7.42 -15.80
CA ARG A 21 -11.54 8.13 -15.95
C ARG A 21 -11.36 9.64 -15.97
N GLU A 22 -10.51 10.19 -15.10
CA GLU A 22 -10.17 11.61 -15.07
C GLU A 22 -9.50 12.09 -16.38
N ARG A 23 -8.85 11.17 -17.12
CA ARG A 23 -8.32 11.41 -18.48
C ARG A 23 -9.33 11.15 -19.60
N GLY A 24 -10.60 10.89 -19.27
CA GLY A 24 -11.70 10.81 -20.24
C GLY A 24 -12.02 9.41 -20.76
N ALA A 25 -11.35 8.35 -20.28
CA ALA A 25 -11.65 6.98 -20.71
C ALA A 25 -12.97 6.46 -20.14
N GLU A 26 -13.65 5.59 -20.88
CA GLU A 26 -14.75 4.76 -20.38
C GLU A 26 -14.17 3.52 -19.68
N VAL A 27 -14.24 3.50 -18.35
CA VAL A 27 -13.55 2.52 -17.50
C VAL A 27 -14.52 1.57 -16.81
N THR A 28 -14.17 0.29 -16.80
CA THR A 28 -14.84 -0.72 -15.96
C THR A 28 -13.81 -1.46 -15.09
N VAL A 29 -14.08 -1.57 -13.79
CA VAL A 29 -13.25 -2.36 -12.85
C VAL A 29 -13.86 -3.75 -12.68
N TRP A 30 -13.08 -4.79 -12.91
CA TRP A 30 -13.44 -6.17 -12.60
C TRP A 30 -12.71 -6.63 -11.33
N THR A 31 -13.48 -7.12 -10.36
CA THR A 31 -12.90 -7.64 -9.13
C THR A 31 -13.76 -8.79 -8.56
N PRO A 32 -13.17 -9.87 -8.04
CA PRO A 32 -13.97 -10.98 -7.49
C PRO A 32 -14.62 -10.64 -6.15
N GLN A 33 -14.17 -9.57 -5.47
CA GLN A 33 -14.57 -9.26 -4.10
C GLN A 33 -14.67 -7.75 -3.88
N ASP A 34 -15.35 -7.36 -2.81
CA ASP A 34 -15.41 -5.96 -2.40
C ASP A 34 -14.00 -5.44 -2.01
N PRO A 35 -13.63 -4.18 -2.34
CA PRO A 35 -12.35 -3.59 -1.94
C PRO A 35 -11.99 -3.78 -0.47
N VAL A 36 -12.97 -3.74 0.45
CA VAL A 36 -12.75 -3.92 1.90
C VAL A 36 -12.28 -5.33 2.28
N ARG A 37 -12.35 -6.29 1.34
CA ARG A 37 -11.90 -7.68 1.52
C ARG A 37 -10.54 -7.95 0.86
N THR A 38 -9.92 -6.94 0.25
CA THR A 38 -8.59 -7.07 -0.40
C THR A 38 -7.45 -6.95 0.60
N VAL A 39 -6.24 -7.35 0.20
CA VAL A 39 -5.03 -7.14 1.02
C VAL A 39 -4.82 -5.66 1.37
N SER A 40 -5.29 -4.74 0.52
CA SER A 40 -5.23 -3.30 0.80
C SER A 40 -5.97 -2.94 2.10
N ALA A 41 -7.06 -3.64 2.46
CA ALA A 41 -7.81 -3.38 3.69
C ALA A 41 -7.11 -3.86 4.97
N VAL A 42 -6.05 -4.67 4.84
CA VAL A 42 -5.22 -5.14 5.96
C VAL A 42 -4.03 -4.21 6.21
N ALA A 43 -3.62 -3.43 5.22
CA ALA A 43 -2.42 -2.59 5.33
C ALA A 43 -2.49 -1.62 6.53
N ALA A 44 -1.38 -1.47 7.24
CA ALA A 44 -1.23 -0.42 8.26
C ALA A 44 -1.34 0.97 7.62
N ALA A 45 -0.68 1.10 6.46
CA ALA A 45 -0.75 2.17 5.47
C ALA A 45 -0.26 3.56 5.92
N ALA A 46 0.82 3.61 6.70
CA ALA A 46 1.67 4.80 6.75
C ALA A 46 2.50 4.90 5.45
N TRP A 47 2.61 6.10 4.88
CA TRP A 47 3.45 6.37 3.72
C TRP A 47 4.92 6.15 4.11
N TYR A 48 5.49 5.07 3.58
CA TYR A 48 6.90 4.69 3.73
C TYR A 48 7.20 3.61 2.68
N PRO A 49 8.31 3.68 1.92
CA PRO A 49 8.61 2.70 0.86
C PRO A 49 9.18 1.40 1.46
N THR A 50 8.33 0.67 2.17
CA THR A 50 8.71 -0.53 2.94
C THR A 50 9.28 -1.61 2.03
N ARG A 51 10.56 -1.96 2.23
CA ARG A 51 11.30 -3.00 1.51
C ARG A 51 11.21 -2.84 -0.01
N ILE A 52 11.26 -1.59 -0.47
CA ILE A 52 11.48 -1.22 -1.86
C ILE A 52 12.80 -0.46 -1.95
N GLY A 53 13.59 -0.78 -2.96
CA GLY A 53 14.85 -0.11 -3.25
C GLY A 53 14.66 1.16 -4.07
N PHE A 54 15.75 1.94 -4.19
CA PHE A 54 15.78 3.10 -5.07
C PHE A 54 15.64 2.67 -6.53
N ASP A 55 14.77 3.38 -7.23
CA ASP A 55 14.61 3.44 -8.67
C ASP A 55 14.01 4.83 -8.97
N GLU A 56 14.38 5.45 -10.09
CA GLU A 56 13.93 6.81 -10.41
C GLU A 56 12.41 6.90 -10.55
N ARG A 57 11.77 5.89 -11.15
CA ARG A 57 10.31 5.82 -11.29
C ARG A 57 9.66 5.60 -9.94
N VAL A 58 10.23 4.72 -9.11
CA VAL A 58 9.75 4.51 -7.73
C VAL A 58 9.78 5.79 -6.91
N LEU A 59 10.88 6.56 -6.98
CA LEU A 59 10.97 7.85 -6.30
C LEU A 59 9.91 8.83 -6.80
N ALA A 60 9.74 8.92 -8.13
CA ALA A 60 8.72 9.77 -8.74
C ALA A 60 7.30 9.37 -8.29
N TRP A 61 7.00 8.08 -8.28
CA TRP A 61 5.69 7.58 -7.85
C TRP A 61 5.43 7.87 -6.37
N ALA A 62 6.44 7.69 -5.53
CA ALA A 62 6.37 7.99 -4.11
C ALA A 62 6.08 9.47 -3.87
N ALA A 63 6.77 10.38 -4.59
CA ALA A 63 6.59 11.82 -4.49
C ALA A 63 5.17 12.26 -4.89
N VAL A 64 4.68 11.79 -6.05
CA VAL A 64 3.31 12.08 -6.51
C VAL A 64 2.29 11.59 -5.49
N THR A 65 2.49 10.38 -4.96
CA THR A 65 1.56 9.78 -4.00
C THR A 65 1.58 10.49 -2.66
N TYR A 66 2.75 10.92 -2.19
CA TYR A 66 2.90 11.73 -0.99
C TYR A 66 2.11 13.04 -1.13
N ASP A 67 2.33 13.77 -2.22
CA ASP A 67 1.67 15.06 -2.46
C ASP A 67 0.15 14.89 -2.64
N GLN A 68 -0.30 13.82 -3.30
CA GLN A 68 -1.73 13.51 -3.40
C GLN A 68 -2.36 13.28 -2.02
N PHE A 69 -1.76 12.44 -1.16
CA PHE A 69 -2.33 12.21 0.16
C PHE A 69 -2.25 13.41 1.09
N ARG A 70 -1.27 14.30 0.90
CA ARG A 70 -1.25 15.58 1.62
C ARG A 70 -2.41 16.49 1.22
N ARG A 71 -2.77 16.52 -0.06
CA ARG A 71 -3.98 17.22 -0.53
C ARG A 71 -5.23 16.57 0.01
N ASP A 72 -5.34 15.24 -0.10
CA ASP A 72 -6.48 14.49 0.45
C ASP A 72 -6.68 14.75 1.95
N ALA A 73 -5.60 14.82 2.74
CA ALA A 73 -5.67 15.16 4.16
C ALA A 73 -6.13 16.62 4.40
N PHE A 74 -5.67 17.56 3.57
CA PHE A 74 -6.09 18.97 3.64
C PHE A 74 -7.59 19.12 3.29
N ASP A 75 -8.05 18.36 2.29
CA ASP A 75 -9.45 18.33 1.84
C ASP A 75 -10.34 17.46 2.74
N ALA A 76 -9.82 16.96 3.86
CA ALA A 76 -10.51 16.10 4.82
C ALA A 76 -11.14 14.84 4.19
N VAL A 77 -10.45 14.25 3.21
CA VAL A 77 -10.85 12.97 2.61
C VAL A 77 -10.93 11.89 3.70
N PRO A 78 -12.03 11.11 3.77
CA PRO A 78 -12.21 10.08 4.78
C PRO A 78 -11.03 9.10 4.88
N GLY A 79 -10.53 8.96 6.11
CA GLY A 79 -9.43 8.05 6.42
C GLY A 79 -8.04 8.53 6.04
N VAL A 80 -7.84 9.74 5.49
CA VAL A 80 -6.49 10.25 5.21
C VAL A 80 -6.05 11.20 6.30
N LEU A 81 -4.93 10.88 6.93
CA LEU A 81 -4.33 11.62 8.03
C LEU A 81 -2.90 12.02 7.68
N VAL A 82 -2.36 13.01 8.41
CA VAL A 82 -0.91 13.25 8.48
C VAL A 82 -0.46 13.05 9.92
N ARG A 83 0.62 12.29 10.10
CA ARG A 83 1.21 11.98 11.40
C ARG A 83 2.67 12.38 11.40
N GLU A 84 3.10 13.04 12.48
CA GLU A 84 4.54 13.11 12.75
C GLU A 84 5.05 11.67 12.90
N THR A 85 6.10 11.36 12.16
CA THR A 85 6.67 10.02 12.08
C THR A 85 8.13 10.07 12.46
N ARG A 86 8.50 9.14 13.36
CA ARG A 86 9.88 8.87 13.79
C ARG A 86 10.31 7.54 13.17
N ASN A 87 11.28 7.57 12.26
CA ASN A 87 11.95 6.35 11.79
C ASN A 87 13.28 6.22 12.55
N LEU A 88 13.40 5.16 13.33
CA LEU A 88 14.58 4.87 14.14
C LEU A 88 15.46 3.90 13.36
N GLU A 89 16.55 4.42 12.85
CA GLU A 89 17.51 3.66 12.06
C GLU A 89 18.52 2.98 12.98
N ARG A 90 18.91 1.76 12.62
CA ARG A 90 19.97 1.00 13.28
C ARG A 90 21.19 0.81 12.40
N SER A 91 21.06 1.09 11.11
CA SER A 91 22.18 1.05 10.17
C SER A 91 23.06 2.29 10.37
N GLY A 92 24.38 2.13 10.31
CA GLY A 92 25.32 3.27 10.38
C GLY A 92 25.31 4.15 9.12
N ALA A 93 24.21 4.16 8.36
CA ALA A 93 24.10 4.94 7.13
C ALA A 93 24.13 6.45 7.46
N THR A 94 25.05 7.17 6.82
CA THR A 94 25.27 8.60 7.08
C THR A 94 24.62 9.52 6.05
N GLY A 95 24.17 8.97 4.92
CA GLY A 95 23.52 9.72 3.84
C GLY A 95 22.02 9.92 4.03
N GLU A 96 21.46 10.84 3.25
CA GLU A 96 20.02 11.01 3.10
C GLU A 96 19.38 9.72 2.53
N PRO A 97 18.31 9.19 3.14
CA PRO A 97 17.56 8.10 2.54
C PRO A 97 17.03 8.49 1.17
N TRP A 98 17.12 7.59 0.19
CA TRP A 98 16.75 7.87 -1.21
C TRP A 98 15.32 8.41 -1.40
N TRP A 99 14.41 8.08 -0.46
CA TRP A 99 13.01 8.48 -0.48
C TRP A 99 12.75 9.84 0.16
N ALA A 100 13.71 10.39 0.90
CA ALA A 100 13.54 11.66 1.60
C ALA A 100 13.14 12.82 0.67
N PRO A 101 13.65 12.94 -0.58
CA PRO A 101 13.20 13.97 -1.52
C PRO A 101 11.70 13.94 -1.84
N ALA A 102 11.04 12.78 -1.71
CA ALA A 102 9.60 12.65 -1.91
C ALA A 102 8.77 13.15 -0.70
N ALA A 103 9.37 13.26 0.49
CA ALA A 103 8.71 13.69 1.71
C ALA A 103 8.97 15.17 2.02
N ARG A 104 8.19 15.74 2.96
CA ARG A 104 8.37 17.13 3.43
C ARG A 104 8.78 17.15 4.91
N GLY A 105 9.65 18.11 5.23
CA GLY A 105 10.09 18.35 6.61
C GLY A 105 10.91 17.22 7.21
N VAL A 106 11.71 16.53 6.37
CA VAL A 106 12.63 15.49 6.82
C VAL A 106 13.74 16.12 7.64
N ARG A 107 13.95 15.60 8.85
CA ARG A 107 14.98 16.05 9.81
C ARG A 107 15.72 14.84 10.32
N TYR A 108 17.03 14.98 10.45
CA TYR A 108 17.93 13.95 10.96
C TYR A 108 18.39 14.34 12.36
N LEU A 109 18.14 13.49 13.34
CA LEU A 109 18.43 13.77 14.74
C LEU A 109 19.34 12.68 15.33
N PRO A 110 20.29 13.06 16.20
CA PRO A 110 21.02 12.09 17.00
C PRO A 110 20.06 11.40 17.98
N ILE A 111 20.35 10.14 18.31
CA ILE A 111 19.60 9.33 19.26
C ILE A 111 20.56 8.35 19.94
N ASP A 112 20.22 7.92 21.15
CA ASP A 112 21.03 6.98 21.90
C ASP A 112 20.99 5.57 21.29
N PRO A 113 22.06 4.77 21.49
CA PRO A 113 22.04 3.34 21.18
C PRO A 113 20.82 2.63 21.78
N PRO A 114 20.25 1.64 21.07
CA PRO A 114 20.84 0.91 19.95
C PRO A 114 20.58 1.53 18.57
N TRP A 115 19.97 2.72 18.51
CA TRP A 115 19.74 3.43 17.25
C TRP A 115 20.94 4.31 16.90
N THR A 116 21.14 4.51 15.60
CA THR A 116 22.24 5.32 15.07
C THR A 116 21.76 6.71 14.65
N ARG A 117 20.49 6.81 14.24
CA ARG A 117 19.87 8.04 13.76
C ARG A 117 18.37 7.97 13.87
N GLU A 118 17.73 9.08 14.22
CA GLU A 118 16.29 9.25 14.10
C GLU A 118 15.99 10.15 12.89
N VAL A 119 15.15 9.67 11.97
CA VAL A 119 14.61 10.45 10.86
C VAL A 119 13.18 10.87 11.19
N ARG A 120 12.96 12.17 11.42
CA ARG A 120 11.63 12.74 11.67
C ARG A 120 11.06 13.39 10.42
N PHE A 121 9.81 13.10 10.11
CA PHE A 121 9.11 13.71 8.98
C PHE A 121 7.59 13.65 9.19
N GLN A 122 6.84 14.36 8.34
CA GLN A 122 5.39 14.27 8.31
C GLN A 122 4.98 13.20 7.28
N ALA A 123 4.34 12.13 7.71
CA ALA A 123 3.90 11.05 6.82
C ALA A 123 2.38 11.03 6.70
N PRO A 124 1.84 10.96 5.48
CA PRO A 124 0.46 10.53 5.29
C PRO A 124 0.23 9.14 5.91
N LEU A 125 -0.91 8.96 6.54
CA LEU A 125 -1.40 7.67 7.05
C LEU A 125 -2.82 7.47 6.52
N VAL A 126 -3.09 6.31 5.94
CA VAL A 126 -4.37 6.01 5.29
C VAL A 126 -5.10 4.90 6.04
N GLU A 127 -6.24 5.24 6.65
CA GLU A 127 -7.15 4.30 7.28
C GLU A 127 -7.95 3.55 6.20
N MET A 128 -7.39 2.44 5.74
CA MET A 128 -7.91 1.70 4.59
C MET A 128 -9.36 1.23 4.74
N GLY A 129 -9.86 1.07 5.97
CA GLY A 129 -11.26 0.73 6.25
C GLY A 129 -12.24 1.84 5.87
N GLU A 130 -11.83 3.10 5.93
CA GLU A 130 -12.62 4.28 5.56
C GLU A 130 -12.29 4.72 4.12
N TYR A 131 -11.00 4.68 3.76
CA TYR A 131 -10.52 5.20 2.47
C TYR A 131 -10.97 4.35 1.28
N LEU A 132 -10.96 3.01 1.37
CA LEU A 132 -11.35 2.15 0.25
C LEU A 132 -12.84 2.28 -0.11
N PRO A 133 -13.79 2.29 0.86
CA PRO A 133 -15.19 2.62 0.57
C PRO A 133 -15.36 3.99 -0.06
N TRP A 134 -14.73 5.03 0.50
CA TRP A 134 -14.81 6.38 -0.06
C TRP A 134 -14.29 6.44 -1.50
N LEU A 135 -13.13 5.82 -1.76
CA LEU A 135 -12.53 5.80 -3.10
C LEU A 135 -13.45 5.09 -4.09
N ARG A 136 -14.05 3.96 -3.71
CA ARG A 136 -15.04 3.27 -4.53
C ARG A 136 -16.24 4.16 -4.85
N GLU A 137 -16.81 4.86 -3.87
CA GLU A 137 -17.93 5.77 -4.13
C GLU A 137 -17.53 6.92 -5.06
N ARG A 138 -16.31 7.44 -4.92
CA ARG A 138 -15.75 8.43 -5.86
C ARG A 138 -15.65 7.89 -7.29
N LEU A 139 -15.23 6.63 -7.46
CA LEU A 139 -15.22 5.98 -8.78
C LEU A 139 -16.63 5.87 -9.38
N LEU A 140 -17.60 5.40 -8.59
CA LEU A 140 -18.99 5.26 -9.03
C LEU A 140 -19.59 6.62 -9.42
N ALA A 141 -19.35 7.67 -8.61
CA ALA A 141 -19.77 9.03 -8.90
C ALA A 141 -19.11 9.61 -10.17
N ALA A 142 -17.88 9.20 -10.49
CA ALA A 142 -17.19 9.55 -11.73
C ALA A 142 -17.69 8.74 -12.95
N GLY A 143 -18.65 7.83 -12.77
CA GLY A 143 -19.21 6.98 -13.83
C GLY A 143 -18.44 5.69 -14.11
N VAL A 144 -17.43 5.34 -13.29
CA VAL A 144 -16.72 4.07 -13.42
C VAL A 144 -17.63 2.93 -12.94
N ARG A 145 -17.78 1.89 -13.77
CA ARG A 145 -18.55 0.70 -13.38
C ARG A 145 -17.65 -0.27 -12.60
N VAL A 146 -18.09 -0.71 -11.42
CA VAL A 146 -17.38 -1.75 -10.65
C VAL A 146 -18.20 -3.04 -10.68
N VAL A 147 -17.66 -4.06 -11.34
CA VAL A 147 -18.34 -5.34 -11.58
C VAL A 147 -17.70 -6.44 -10.75
N ARG A 148 -18.53 -7.17 -9.99
CA ARG A 148 -18.06 -8.36 -9.28
C ARG A 148 -17.88 -9.50 -10.29
N ARG A 149 -16.64 -9.72 -10.72
CA ARG A 149 -16.26 -10.74 -11.71
C ARG A 149 -14.90 -11.31 -11.36
N ARG A 150 -14.83 -12.65 -11.32
CA ARG A 150 -13.57 -13.40 -11.33
C ARG A 150 -13.23 -13.71 -12.79
N LEU A 151 -11.94 -13.72 -13.10
CA LEU A 151 -11.41 -14.23 -14.36
C LEU A 151 -10.34 -15.27 -14.05
N ASP A 152 -10.15 -16.20 -14.96
CA ASP A 152 -9.07 -17.18 -14.90
C ASP A 152 -7.98 -16.85 -15.94
N ARG A 153 -8.28 -16.01 -16.95
CA ARG A 153 -7.31 -15.49 -17.93
C ARG A 153 -7.57 -14.02 -18.26
N LEU A 154 -6.51 -13.24 -18.51
CA LEU A 154 -6.64 -11.80 -18.80
C LEU A 154 -7.26 -11.53 -20.18
N GLU A 155 -7.12 -12.46 -21.11
CA GLU A 155 -7.70 -12.42 -22.44
C GLU A 155 -9.23 -12.31 -22.40
N GLU A 156 -9.88 -12.82 -21.35
CA GLU A 156 -11.32 -12.64 -21.14
C GLU A 156 -11.73 -11.17 -21.05
N ALA A 157 -10.84 -10.31 -20.54
CA ALA A 157 -11.06 -8.86 -20.49
C ALA A 157 -10.69 -8.18 -21.83
N LEU A 158 -9.70 -8.70 -22.56
CA LEU A 158 -9.33 -8.18 -23.90
C LEU A 158 -10.42 -8.40 -24.95
N VAL A 159 -11.32 -9.36 -24.74
CA VAL A 159 -12.52 -9.54 -25.58
C VAL A 159 -13.49 -8.35 -25.44
N GLU A 160 -13.51 -7.69 -24.29
CA GLU A 160 -14.52 -6.68 -23.92
C GLU A 160 -13.98 -5.24 -24.04
N ALA A 161 -12.66 -5.07 -24.01
CA ALA A 161 -11.99 -3.77 -24.13
C ALA A 161 -10.64 -3.91 -24.84
N PRO A 162 -10.25 -2.93 -25.68
CA PRO A 162 -8.97 -2.95 -26.39
C PRO A 162 -7.75 -2.80 -25.46
N VAL A 163 -7.97 -2.32 -24.23
CA VAL A 163 -6.92 -2.15 -23.21
C VAL A 163 -7.35 -2.77 -21.89
N VAL A 164 -6.44 -3.53 -21.28
CA VAL A 164 -6.62 -4.12 -19.95
C VAL A 164 -5.51 -3.64 -19.01
N VAL A 165 -5.88 -3.09 -17.86
CA VAL A 165 -4.93 -2.86 -16.77
C VAL A 165 -4.94 -4.06 -15.83
N ASN A 166 -3.81 -4.76 -15.75
CA ASN A 166 -3.62 -5.85 -14.81
C ASN A 166 -3.10 -5.32 -13.46
N ALA A 167 -4.01 -5.07 -12.52
CA ALA A 167 -3.74 -4.65 -11.14
C ALA A 167 -4.05 -5.76 -10.11
N THR A 168 -3.78 -7.02 -10.48
CA THR A 168 -4.23 -8.20 -9.72
C THR A 168 -3.36 -8.60 -8.52
N GLY A 169 -2.27 -7.88 -8.26
CA GLY A 169 -1.39 -8.14 -7.12
C GLY A 169 -0.78 -9.54 -7.18
N LEU A 170 -1.01 -10.36 -6.16
CA LEU A 170 -0.46 -11.72 -6.08
C LEU A 170 -0.96 -12.64 -7.21
N ALA A 171 -2.19 -12.42 -7.69
CA ALA A 171 -2.75 -13.26 -8.74
C ALA A 171 -2.03 -13.09 -10.09
N ALA A 172 -1.23 -12.03 -10.26
CA ALA A 172 -0.43 -11.83 -11.46
C ALA A 172 0.59 -12.95 -11.70
N GLY A 173 1.09 -13.60 -10.64
CA GLY A 173 1.99 -14.75 -10.79
C GLY A 173 1.33 -15.89 -11.56
N ALA A 174 0.05 -16.17 -11.29
CA ALA A 174 -0.71 -17.19 -12.02
C ALA A 174 -1.27 -16.66 -13.36
N LEU A 175 -1.80 -15.45 -13.38
CA LEU A 175 -2.48 -14.87 -14.55
C LEU A 175 -1.53 -14.45 -15.68
N CYS A 176 -0.27 -14.15 -15.37
CA CYS A 176 0.75 -13.75 -16.35
C CYS A 176 1.96 -14.69 -16.39
N GLY A 177 1.96 -15.75 -15.58
CA GLY A 177 3.12 -16.63 -15.46
C GLY A 177 4.38 -15.92 -14.94
N ASP A 178 4.23 -14.89 -14.09
CA ASP A 178 5.36 -14.16 -13.52
C ASP A 178 5.92 -14.91 -12.29
N PRO A 179 7.09 -15.58 -12.40
CA PRO A 179 7.64 -16.40 -11.32
C PRO A 179 8.24 -15.56 -10.19
N ASP A 180 8.43 -14.26 -10.40
CA ASP A 180 9.02 -13.36 -9.42
C ASP A 180 8.01 -12.88 -8.39
N VAL A 181 6.71 -13.14 -8.61
CA VAL A 181 5.62 -12.79 -7.68
C VAL A 181 5.52 -13.82 -6.55
N LEU A 182 5.65 -13.35 -5.31
CA LEU A 182 5.51 -14.18 -4.10
C LEU A 182 4.80 -13.43 -2.96
N PRO A 183 4.16 -14.14 -2.02
CA PRO A 183 3.61 -13.52 -0.84
C PRO A 183 4.72 -13.16 0.14
N ALA A 184 4.55 -12.05 0.85
CA ALA A 184 5.16 -11.86 2.16
C ALA A 184 4.07 -11.67 3.20
N ARG A 185 3.86 -12.70 4.03
CA ARG A 185 2.89 -12.68 5.13
C ARG A 185 3.28 -11.59 6.14
N GLY A 186 2.28 -10.82 6.53
CA GLY A 186 2.36 -9.82 7.59
C GLY A 186 1.18 -9.95 8.52
N GLN A 187 1.45 -10.08 9.81
CA GLN A 187 0.47 -10.01 10.87
C GLN A 187 0.57 -8.65 11.55
N ILE A 188 -0.59 -8.09 11.85
CA ILE A 188 -0.74 -6.85 12.62
C ILE A 188 -1.68 -7.10 13.80
N VAL A 189 -1.46 -6.35 14.86
CA VAL A 189 -2.34 -6.27 16.02
C VAL A 189 -2.94 -4.86 16.06
N LEU A 190 -4.23 -4.78 16.32
CA LEU A 190 -4.95 -3.53 16.51
C LEU A 190 -5.21 -3.35 18.00
N VAL A 191 -4.86 -2.19 18.54
CA VAL A 191 -5.22 -1.79 19.90
C VAL A 191 -6.03 -0.51 19.87
N ALA A 192 -6.86 -0.25 20.89
CA ALA A 192 -7.57 1.02 20.99
C ALA A 192 -6.59 2.19 21.10
N ASN A 193 -6.87 3.31 20.43
CA ASN A 193 -6.05 4.51 20.57
C ASN A 193 -6.43 5.27 21.84
N THR A 194 -5.51 5.33 22.80
CA THR A 194 -5.67 5.98 24.11
C THR A 194 -5.06 7.39 24.16
N GLY A 195 -4.78 8.00 23.01
CA GLY A 195 -4.18 9.35 22.90
C GLY A 195 -2.81 9.39 22.22
N ILE A 196 -2.39 8.30 21.58
CA ILE A 196 -1.15 8.24 20.82
C ILE A 196 -1.33 8.96 19.48
N TYR A 197 -0.41 9.87 19.18
CA TYR A 197 -0.44 10.66 17.95
C TYR A 197 0.79 10.46 17.07
N THR A 198 1.96 10.21 17.64
CA THR A 198 3.20 10.07 16.87
C THR A 198 3.33 8.64 16.33
N SER A 199 3.60 8.53 15.05
CA SER A 199 3.95 7.27 14.39
C SER A 199 5.42 6.95 14.64
N VAL A 200 5.73 5.70 14.98
CA VAL A 200 7.11 5.25 15.24
C VAL A 200 7.40 3.99 14.46
N ARG A 201 8.57 3.93 13.82
CA ARG A 201 9.10 2.76 13.14
C ARG A 201 10.52 2.51 13.62
N ASP A 202 10.84 1.26 13.88
CA ASP A 202 12.18 0.78 14.23
C ASP A 202 12.64 -0.24 13.18
N GLU A 203 13.79 0.02 12.57
CA GLU A 203 14.38 -0.79 11.49
C GLU A 203 15.13 -2.05 11.98
N GLY A 204 14.87 -2.50 13.21
CA GLY A 204 15.35 -3.78 13.71
C GLY A 204 14.90 -4.98 12.87
N ASP A 205 15.42 -6.16 13.21
CA ASP A 205 14.95 -7.43 12.68
C ASP A 205 14.48 -8.32 13.84
N PRO A 206 13.16 -8.61 13.96
CA PRO A 206 12.08 -8.16 13.09
C PRO A 206 11.76 -6.65 13.24
N GLY A 207 11.39 -6.02 12.13
CA GLY A 207 10.99 -4.61 12.11
C GLY A 207 9.74 -4.35 12.96
N THR A 208 9.75 -3.24 13.68
CA THR A 208 8.66 -2.87 14.61
C THR A 208 8.06 -1.53 14.21
N TYR A 209 6.73 -1.40 14.24
CA TYR A 209 6.06 -0.14 13.95
C TYR A 209 4.79 0.05 14.77
N VAL A 210 4.50 1.30 15.08
CA VAL A 210 3.34 1.79 15.82
C VAL A 210 2.74 2.94 15.01
N HIS A 211 1.56 2.72 14.43
CA HIS A 211 0.92 3.68 13.53
C HIS A 211 -0.47 4.07 14.08
N PRO A 212 -0.59 5.22 14.77
CA PRO A 212 -1.85 5.66 15.37
C PRO A 212 -2.83 6.21 14.34
N ARG A 213 -3.96 5.52 14.21
CA ARG A 213 -5.15 5.98 13.48
C ARG A 213 -6.03 6.83 14.39
N THR A 214 -7.19 7.23 13.89
CA THR A 214 -8.16 8.04 14.62
C THR A 214 -8.71 7.30 15.85
N ARG A 215 -9.08 6.02 15.69
CA ARG A 215 -9.73 5.23 16.76
C ARG A 215 -8.87 4.09 17.29
N ASP A 216 -7.93 3.61 16.51
CA ASP A 216 -7.07 2.48 16.84
C ASP A 216 -5.60 2.79 16.56
N VAL A 217 -4.72 1.91 16.99
CA VAL A 217 -3.29 1.94 16.68
C VAL A 217 -2.92 0.62 16.04
N VAL A 218 -2.29 0.68 14.86
CA VAL A 218 -1.78 -0.50 14.19
C VAL A 218 -0.38 -0.80 14.70
N LEU A 219 -0.23 -2.00 15.25
CA LEU A 219 1.02 -2.53 15.75
C LEU A 219 1.55 -3.61 14.80
N GLY A 220 2.84 -3.56 14.52
CA GLY A 220 3.53 -4.58 13.76
C GLY A 220 5.03 -4.59 14.03
N GLY A 221 5.82 -5.37 13.29
CA GLY A 221 5.41 -6.14 12.13
C GLY A 221 5.96 -7.56 12.09
N THR A 222 5.59 -8.23 11.01
CA THR A 222 6.24 -9.42 10.49
C THR A 222 6.39 -9.33 8.98
N TRP A 223 7.38 -10.04 8.47
CA TRP A 223 7.63 -10.23 7.05
C TRP A 223 8.12 -11.65 6.81
N GLN A 224 7.23 -12.54 6.39
CA GLN A 224 7.54 -13.95 6.15
C GLN A 224 7.31 -14.26 4.67
N GLU A 225 8.40 -14.31 3.91
CA GLU A 225 8.35 -14.57 2.47
C GLU A 225 7.97 -16.02 2.17
N GLY A 226 7.13 -16.21 1.14
CA GLY A 226 6.66 -17.52 0.72
C GLY A 226 5.56 -18.12 1.61
N ASP A 227 5.24 -17.51 2.76
CA ASP A 227 4.17 -17.96 3.63
C ASP A 227 2.80 -17.48 3.12
N TRP A 228 1.91 -18.43 2.83
CA TRP A 228 0.55 -18.21 2.34
C TRP A 228 -0.50 -18.25 3.46
N ASN A 229 -0.10 -18.53 4.71
CA ASN A 229 -1.01 -18.68 5.82
C ASN A 229 -1.65 -17.33 6.20
N THR A 230 -2.98 -17.27 6.15
CA THR A 230 -3.78 -16.09 6.51
C THR A 230 -4.38 -16.18 7.91
N VAL A 231 -4.09 -17.24 8.67
CA VAL A 231 -4.54 -17.41 10.05
C VAL A 231 -3.61 -16.62 10.99
N PRO A 232 -4.15 -15.77 11.88
CA PRO A 232 -3.37 -15.12 12.93
C PRO A 232 -2.72 -16.15 13.87
N ASP A 233 -1.46 -15.89 14.23
CA ASP A 233 -0.71 -16.70 15.18
C ASP A 233 -0.60 -15.97 16.55
N PRO A 234 -1.10 -16.57 17.65
CA PRO A 234 -1.01 -15.99 18.99
C PRO A 234 0.41 -15.67 19.44
N ALA A 235 1.40 -16.50 19.10
CA ALA A 235 2.79 -16.25 19.49
C ALA A 235 3.35 -15.01 18.77
N THR A 236 3.05 -14.88 17.47
CA THR A 236 3.34 -13.67 16.69
C THR A 236 2.68 -12.42 17.27
N ARG A 237 1.41 -12.50 17.70
CA ARG A 237 0.70 -11.39 18.35
C ARG A 237 1.41 -10.93 19.60
N ASP A 238 1.73 -11.86 20.50
CA ASP A 238 2.34 -11.55 21.80
C ASP A 238 3.72 -10.91 21.60
N ALA A 239 4.51 -11.43 20.65
CA ALA A 239 5.79 -10.85 20.28
C ALA A 239 5.68 -9.44 19.67
N ILE A 240 4.66 -9.16 18.85
CA ILE A 240 4.39 -7.80 18.33
C ILE A 240 4.05 -6.86 19.49
N LEU A 241 3.14 -7.27 20.39
CA LEU A 241 2.72 -6.45 21.53
C LEU A 241 3.89 -6.11 22.45
N GLU A 242 4.75 -7.09 22.74
CA GLU A 242 5.94 -6.90 23.56
C GLU A 242 6.88 -5.84 22.95
N ARG A 243 7.28 -6.01 21.69
CA ARG A 243 8.19 -5.06 21.01
C ARG A 243 7.57 -3.67 20.87
N CYS A 244 6.30 -3.57 20.50
CA CYS A 244 5.63 -2.28 20.35
C CYS A 244 5.49 -1.55 21.69
N ARG A 245 5.17 -2.24 22.80
CA ARG A 245 5.10 -1.62 24.14
C ARG A 245 6.47 -1.23 24.68
N ALA A 246 7.52 -1.98 24.34
CA ALA A 246 8.89 -1.58 24.65
C ALA A 246 9.31 -0.31 23.86
N LEU A 247 8.86 -0.19 22.61
CA LEU A 247 9.15 0.95 21.75
C LEU A 247 8.34 2.21 22.11
N VAL A 248 7.06 2.04 22.46
CA VAL A 248 6.13 3.12 22.82
C VAL A 248 5.41 2.73 24.12
N PRO A 249 5.98 3.06 25.30
CA PRO A 249 5.43 2.67 26.61
C PRO A 249 4.00 3.15 26.87
N GLU A 250 3.54 4.20 26.19
CA GLU A 250 2.17 4.72 26.25
C GLU A 250 1.11 3.71 25.76
N LEU A 251 1.53 2.65 25.06
CA LEU A 251 0.69 1.51 24.71
C LEU A 251 0.40 0.57 25.89
N ALA A 252 1.02 0.78 27.04
CA ALA A 252 0.76 0.00 28.24
C ALA A 252 -0.72 0.10 28.62
N GLY A 253 -1.39 -1.05 28.74
CA GLY A 253 -2.82 -1.11 29.07
C GLY A 253 -3.78 -0.82 27.91
N ALA A 254 -3.29 -0.47 26.70
CA ALA A 254 -4.15 -0.32 25.53
C ALA A 254 -4.84 -1.67 25.19
N PRO A 255 -6.19 -1.74 25.18
CA PRO A 255 -6.92 -2.97 24.88
C PRO A 255 -6.65 -3.45 23.46
N VAL A 256 -6.41 -4.75 23.29
CA VAL A 256 -6.38 -5.38 21.97
C VAL A 256 -7.81 -5.45 21.43
N ILE A 257 -8.03 -4.91 20.24
CA ILE A 257 -9.35 -4.85 19.59
C ILE A 257 -9.42 -5.70 18.32
N GLY A 258 -8.30 -6.25 17.86
CA GLY A 258 -8.30 -7.18 16.74
C GLY A 258 -6.92 -7.57 16.23
N GLU A 259 -6.91 -8.50 15.30
CA GLU A 259 -5.72 -9.01 14.62
C GLU A 259 -6.05 -9.20 13.14
N LYS A 260 -5.09 -8.93 12.27
CA LYS A 260 -5.25 -9.18 10.83
C LYS A 260 -3.97 -9.76 10.25
N VAL A 261 -4.12 -10.64 9.26
CA VAL A 261 -3.01 -11.17 8.47
C VAL A 261 -3.27 -10.82 7.00
N GLY A 262 -2.23 -10.32 6.33
CA GLY A 262 -2.26 -9.98 4.91
C GLY A 262 -1.06 -10.54 4.19
N LEU A 263 -1.25 -10.90 2.91
CA LEU A 263 -0.20 -11.41 2.04
C LEU A 263 0.23 -10.32 1.08
N ARG A 264 1.37 -9.68 1.35
CA ARG A 264 1.88 -8.60 0.51
C ARG A 264 2.24 -9.16 -0.88
N PRO A 265 1.82 -8.52 -1.99
CA PRO A 265 2.15 -8.96 -3.34
C PRO A 265 3.57 -8.53 -3.71
N VAL A 266 4.58 -9.19 -3.15
CA VAL A 266 5.99 -8.92 -3.46
C VAL A 266 6.29 -9.43 -4.86
N ARG A 267 7.14 -8.69 -5.59
CA ARG A 267 7.75 -9.16 -6.82
C ARG A 267 9.26 -8.94 -6.74
N ARG A 268 10.07 -9.95 -7.04
CA ARG A 268 11.53 -9.77 -7.17
C ARG A 268 11.80 -8.76 -8.29
N GLY A 269 12.71 -7.82 -8.04
CA GLY A 269 12.95 -6.69 -8.95
C GLY A 269 11.96 -5.53 -8.82
N GLY A 270 10.99 -5.59 -7.89
CA GLY A 270 10.08 -4.49 -7.61
C GLY A 270 8.82 -4.45 -8.47
N PRO A 271 8.01 -3.38 -8.34
CA PRO A 271 6.74 -3.25 -9.05
C PRO A 271 6.92 -3.30 -10.56
N ARG A 272 6.07 -4.08 -11.24
CA ARG A 272 5.98 -4.10 -12.71
C ARG A 272 4.88 -3.14 -13.13
N VAL A 273 5.28 -2.02 -13.74
CA VAL A 273 4.39 -1.03 -14.37
C VAL A 273 4.84 -0.84 -15.81
N GLU A 274 4.16 -1.44 -16.78
CA GLU A 274 4.57 -1.38 -18.19
C GLU A 274 3.44 -1.84 -19.11
N ALA A 275 3.48 -1.42 -20.38
CA ALA A 275 2.55 -1.87 -21.42
C ALA A 275 3.15 -2.99 -22.26
N GLU A 276 2.34 -3.99 -22.55
CA GLU A 276 2.68 -5.12 -23.40
C GLU A 276 1.60 -5.31 -24.47
N LYS A 277 2.01 -5.61 -25.71
CA LYS A 277 1.08 -5.91 -26.81
C LYS A 277 0.73 -7.39 -26.80
N TRP A 278 -0.54 -7.69 -26.65
CA TRP A 278 -1.07 -9.04 -26.62
C TRP A 278 -1.96 -9.29 -27.85
N PRO A 279 -2.20 -10.55 -28.23
CA PRO A 279 -3.28 -10.85 -29.17
C PRO A 279 -4.60 -10.30 -28.63
N GLY A 280 -5.25 -9.42 -29.39
CA GLY A 280 -6.53 -8.81 -29.01
C GLY A 280 -6.45 -7.44 -28.34
N GLY A 281 -5.26 -6.94 -27.97
CA GLY A 281 -5.15 -5.58 -27.44
C GLY A 281 -3.87 -5.28 -26.68
N THR A 282 -3.94 -4.33 -25.75
CA THR A 282 -2.80 -3.92 -24.92
C THR A 282 -3.06 -4.29 -23.47
N VAL A 283 -2.08 -4.90 -22.80
CA VAL A 283 -2.13 -5.14 -21.36
C VAL A 283 -1.14 -4.20 -20.68
N VAL A 284 -1.63 -3.36 -19.77
CA VAL A 284 -0.80 -2.52 -18.89
C VAL A 284 -0.70 -3.21 -17.54
N HIS A 285 0.47 -3.73 -17.21
CA HIS A 285 0.74 -4.36 -15.93
C HIS A 285 0.93 -3.30 -14.84
N ALA A 286 0.40 -3.57 -13.64
CA ALA A 286 0.54 -2.73 -12.45
C ALA A 286 0.44 -3.59 -11.18
N TYR A 287 1.47 -4.39 -10.89
CA TYR A 287 1.50 -5.30 -9.73
C TYR A 287 2.90 -5.44 -9.13
N GLY A 288 3.03 -6.22 -8.05
CA GLY A 288 4.34 -6.47 -7.41
C GLY A 288 4.76 -5.41 -6.38
N HIS A 289 3.81 -4.63 -5.85
CA HIS A 289 4.09 -3.49 -4.97
C HIS A 289 4.52 -3.84 -3.54
N GLY A 290 4.54 -5.13 -3.18
CA GLY A 290 4.97 -5.60 -1.86
C GLY A 290 4.32 -4.84 -0.70
N GLY A 291 5.15 -4.27 0.18
CA GLY A 291 4.71 -3.46 1.31
C GLY A 291 4.46 -1.98 1.01
N ALA A 292 4.63 -1.53 -0.24
CA ALA A 292 4.62 -0.14 -0.65
C ALA A 292 3.44 0.23 -1.56
N GLY A 293 2.43 -0.63 -1.69
CA GLY A 293 1.28 -0.39 -2.58
C GLY A 293 0.57 0.93 -2.31
N VAL A 294 0.34 1.30 -1.05
CA VAL A 294 -0.23 2.62 -0.71
C VAL A 294 0.77 3.74 -0.94
N THR A 295 2.05 3.53 -0.65
CA THR A 295 3.12 4.53 -0.86
C THR A 295 3.27 4.96 -2.31
N LEU A 296 2.93 4.10 -3.27
CA LEU A 296 3.17 4.32 -4.71
C LEU A 296 1.88 4.48 -5.54
N CYS A 297 0.70 4.27 -4.96
CA CYS A 297 -0.53 4.02 -5.74
C CYS A 297 -0.95 5.12 -6.71
N TRP A 298 -0.78 6.39 -6.35
CA TRP A 298 -1.24 7.51 -7.19
C TRP A 298 -0.23 7.83 -8.29
N GLY A 299 1.06 7.76 -7.97
CA GLY A 299 2.12 7.89 -8.97
C GLY A 299 2.10 6.76 -9.99
N CYS A 300 1.92 5.50 -9.54
CA CYS A 300 1.73 4.38 -10.45
C CYS A 300 0.45 4.54 -11.28
N ALA A 301 -0.64 5.07 -10.70
CA ALA A 301 -1.88 5.31 -11.44
C ALA A 301 -1.71 6.34 -12.56
N ASP A 302 -0.92 7.39 -12.34
CA ASP A 302 -0.62 8.39 -13.37
C ASP A 302 0.18 7.78 -14.52
N GLU A 303 1.15 6.91 -14.22
CA GLU A 303 1.91 6.21 -15.25
C GLU A 303 1.07 5.17 -16.00
N VAL A 304 0.25 4.38 -15.29
CA VAL A 304 -0.71 3.46 -15.91
C VAL A 304 -1.61 4.19 -16.89
N ALA A 305 -2.14 5.36 -16.51
CA ALA A 305 -2.99 6.15 -17.37
C ALA A 305 -2.25 6.73 -18.59
N THR A 306 -0.93 6.94 -18.52
CA THR A 306 -0.08 7.34 -19.67
C THR A 306 0.22 6.17 -20.58
N LEU A 307 0.37 4.97 -20.04
CA LEU A 307 0.64 3.76 -20.81
C LEU A 307 -0.61 3.21 -21.52
N ALA A 308 -1.80 3.49 -20.97
CA ALA A 308 -3.07 2.94 -21.44
C ALA A 308 -3.79 3.81 -22.49
N LEU A 309 -3.55 5.12 -22.51
CA LEU A 309 -4.26 6.11 -23.34
C LEU A 309 -3.27 6.86 -24.23
#